data_AF-A0A2D6PYS9-F1
#
_entry.id   AF-A0A2D6PYS9-F1
#
_cell.length_a   1.000
_cell.length_b   1.000
_cell.length_c   1.000
_cell.angle_alpha   90.00
_cell.angle_beta   90.00
_cell.angle_gamma   90.00
#
_symmetry.space_group_name_H-M   'P 1'
#
loop_
_entity.id
_entity.type
_entity.pdbx_description
1 polymer ?
#
loop_
_entity_poly.entity_id
_entity_poly.type
_entity_poly.pdbx_seq_one_letter_code
_entity_poly.pdbx_strand_id
1 'polypeptide(L)'
;MVVCVADDKVLDRRRIELVEPGLPSMPHHHEGQTLPIGEAVALVERVRASAASCARDALDELPADVGAIAIRKRPTLPPTLAERITDYWAQNRADWVMYRDVLAEAAEARGWSVHEYDAKAVFAEAAAALGLEDISARMKEMGKVLGPPWRKDHKLATAAAIVVQGR
;
A
#
# COMPACT_ATOMS: atom_id res chain seq x y z
N MET A 1 -4.72 4.39 0.97
CA MET A 1 -4.93 4.83 2.37
C MET A 1 -3.64 4.57 3.09
N VAL A 2 -3.10 5.57 3.79
CA VAL A 2 -1.91 5.48 4.61
C VAL A 2 -2.30 5.86 6.04
N VAL A 3 -1.68 5.17 7.00
CA VAL A 3 -1.82 5.42 8.43
C VAL A 3 -0.42 5.50 9.01
N CYS A 4 -0.13 6.58 9.74
CA CYS A 4 1.10 6.73 10.51
C CYS A 4 0.78 6.45 11.97
N VAL A 5 1.60 5.61 12.62
CA VAL A 5 1.45 5.26 14.04
C VAL A 5 2.76 5.56 14.76
N ALA A 6 2.65 6.14 15.96
CA ALA A 6 3.73 6.25 16.93
C ALA A 6 3.13 6.15 18.34
N ASP A 7 3.87 5.59 19.29
CA ASP A 7 3.42 5.38 20.67
C ASP A 7 2.03 4.74 20.78
N ASP A 8 1.75 3.75 19.92
CA ASP A 8 0.46 3.06 19.80
C ASP A 8 -0.72 3.99 19.50
N LYS A 9 -0.46 5.13 18.84
CA LYS A 9 -1.46 6.11 18.44
C LYS A 9 -1.35 6.39 16.96
N VAL A 10 -2.50 6.54 16.31
CA VAL A 10 -2.56 7.01 14.93
C VAL A 10 -2.31 8.52 14.92
N LEU A 11 -1.21 8.93 14.28
CA LEU A 11 -0.83 10.33 14.11
C LEU A 11 -1.44 10.95 12.85
N ASP A 12 -1.49 10.15 11.79
CA ASP A 12 -2.04 10.57 10.49
C ASP A 12 -2.81 9.42 9.86
N ARG A 13 -3.87 9.76 9.13
CA ARG A 13 -4.70 8.85 8.35
C ARG A 13 -5.22 9.61 7.15
N ARG A 14 -4.66 9.33 5.97
CA ARG A 14 -5.08 9.99 4.72
C ARG A 14 -5.20 9.04 3.55
N ARG A 15 -6.07 9.42 2.61
CA ARG A 15 -6.10 8.82 1.27
C ARG A 15 -5.04 9.51 0.43
N ILE A 16 -4.24 8.72 -0.27
CA ILE A 16 -3.24 9.19 -1.23
C ILE A 16 -3.72 8.73 -2.60
N GLU A 17 -3.73 9.65 -3.56
CA GLU A 17 -3.95 9.34 -4.97
C GLU A 17 -2.60 9.05 -5.62
N LEU A 18 -2.47 7.85 -6.20
CA LEU A 18 -1.21 7.37 -6.78
C LEU A 18 -1.22 7.45 -8.31
N VAL A 19 -2.17 8.14 -8.92
CA VAL A 19 -2.26 8.27 -10.37
C VAL A 19 -2.71 9.70 -10.66
N GLU A 20 -1.96 10.39 -11.51
CA GLU A 20 -2.32 11.74 -11.93
C GLU A 20 -3.66 11.77 -12.68
N PRO A 21 -4.40 12.90 -12.61
CA PRO A 21 -5.61 13.08 -13.40
C PRO A 21 -5.36 12.83 -14.89
N GLY A 22 -6.26 12.07 -15.52
CA GLY A 22 -6.18 11.74 -16.95
C GLY A 22 -5.47 10.42 -17.27
N LEU A 23 -4.89 9.75 -16.28
CA LEU A 23 -4.36 8.40 -16.41
C LEU A 23 -5.30 7.34 -15.80
N PRO A 24 -5.37 6.14 -16.38
CA PRO A 24 -6.22 5.08 -15.85
C PRO A 24 -5.63 4.47 -14.58
N SER A 25 -6.50 4.10 -13.63
CA SER A 25 -6.10 3.48 -12.38
C SER A 25 -5.87 1.96 -12.49
N MET A 26 -6.25 1.34 -13.60
CA MET A 26 -6.13 -0.12 -13.79
C MET A 26 -5.57 -0.50 -15.18
N PRO A 27 -4.39 0.05 -15.55
CA PRO A 27 -3.83 -0.10 -16.89
C PRO A 27 -3.55 -1.54 -17.32
N HIS A 28 -3.35 -2.49 -16.39
CA HIS A 28 -3.22 -3.91 -16.75
C HIS A 28 -4.58 -4.58 -16.90
N HIS A 29 -5.49 -4.37 -15.95
CA HIS A 29 -6.75 -5.12 -15.85
C HIS A 29 -7.82 -4.67 -16.85
N HIS A 30 -7.87 -3.38 -17.19
CA HIS A 30 -8.90 -2.80 -18.05
C HIS A 30 -8.33 -2.28 -19.36
N GLU A 31 -7.67 -1.13 -19.34
CA GLU A 31 -7.31 -0.40 -20.55
C GLU A 31 -6.32 -1.19 -21.42
N GLY A 32 -5.33 -1.83 -20.80
CA GLY A 32 -4.35 -2.67 -21.50
C GLY A 32 -4.94 -3.86 -22.24
N GLN A 33 -6.16 -4.30 -21.89
CA GLN A 33 -6.86 -5.40 -22.58
C GLN A 33 -7.49 -4.98 -23.91
N THR A 34 -7.59 -3.67 -24.15
CA THR A 34 -8.22 -3.10 -25.36
C THR A 34 -7.22 -2.55 -26.37
N LEU A 35 -5.94 -2.51 -26.00
CA LEU A 35 -4.86 -1.92 -26.77
C LEU A 35 -3.99 -3.00 -27.42
N PRO A 36 -3.34 -2.71 -28.57
CA PRO A 36 -2.21 -3.50 -29.04
C PRO A 36 -1.14 -3.63 -27.94
N ILE A 37 -0.52 -4.80 -27.81
CA ILE A 37 0.35 -5.12 -26.67
C ILE A 37 1.46 -4.09 -26.42
N GLY A 38 2.07 -3.53 -27.48
CA GLY A 38 3.08 -2.47 -27.35
C GLY A 38 2.52 -1.18 -26.77
N GLU A 39 1.31 -0.79 -27.15
CA GLU A 39 0.61 0.39 -26.62
C GLU A 39 0.15 0.17 -25.17
N ALA A 40 -0.30 -1.05 -24.84
CA ALA A 40 -0.65 -1.45 -23.48
C ALA A 40 0.56 -1.40 -22.54
N VAL A 41 1.72 -1.90 -22.99
CA VAL A 41 2.99 -1.81 -22.24
C VAL A 41 3.37 -0.34 -22.02
N ALA A 42 3.35 0.48 -23.07
CA ALA A 42 3.67 1.90 -22.95
C ALA A 42 2.69 2.64 -22.03
N LEU A 43 1.41 2.26 -22.00
CA LEU A 43 0.43 2.81 -21.07
C LEU A 43 0.79 2.46 -19.62
N VAL A 44 1.07 1.19 -19.34
CA VAL A 44 1.46 0.74 -18.00
C VAL A 44 2.71 1.47 -17.51
N GLU A 45 3.72 1.66 -18.37
CA GLU A 45 4.93 2.39 -18.02
C GLU A 45 4.66 3.85 -17.65
N ARG A 46 3.80 4.54 -18.42
CA ARG A 46 3.36 5.91 -18.08
C ARG A 46 2.64 5.97 -16.74
N VAL A 47 1.71 5.05 -16.48
CA VAL A 47 1.01 4.99 -15.19
C VAL A 47 1.96 4.69 -14.05
N ARG A 48 2.92 3.76 -14.22
CA ARG A 48 3.94 3.46 -13.21
C ARG A 48 4.80 4.69 -12.90
N ALA A 49 5.21 5.44 -13.92
CA ALA A 49 5.99 6.68 -13.74
C ALA A 49 5.21 7.75 -12.98
N SER A 50 3.93 7.95 -13.33
CA SER A 50 3.01 8.84 -12.61
C SER A 50 2.87 8.41 -11.15
N ALA A 51 2.64 7.12 -10.91
CA ALA A 51 2.55 6.57 -9.56
C ALA A 51 3.82 6.76 -8.75
N ALA A 52 4.99 6.62 -9.38
CA ALA A 52 6.26 6.87 -8.70
C ALA A 52 6.43 8.32 -8.29
N SER A 53 5.95 9.28 -9.10
CA SER A 53 5.94 10.69 -8.70
C SER A 53 4.99 10.94 -7.54
N CYS A 54 3.72 10.55 -7.68
CA CYS A 54 2.72 10.74 -6.64
C CYS A 54 3.11 10.05 -5.32
N ALA A 55 3.71 8.86 -5.39
CA ALA A 55 4.20 8.17 -4.20
C ALA A 55 5.33 8.95 -3.52
N ARG A 56 6.29 9.50 -4.27
CA ARG A 56 7.34 10.32 -3.68
C ARG A 56 6.73 11.54 -2.98
N ASP A 57 5.92 12.30 -3.69
CA ASP A 57 5.35 13.54 -3.16
C ASP A 57 4.52 13.26 -1.90
N ALA A 58 3.69 12.22 -1.93
CA ALA A 58 2.83 11.88 -0.81
C ALA A 58 3.60 11.32 0.41
N LEU A 59 4.76 10.67 0.20
CA LEU A 59 5.63 10.26 1.31
C LEU A 59 6.39 11.44 1.91
N ASP A 60 6.71 12.48 1.13
CA ASP A 60 7.36 13.71 1.65
C ASP A 60 6.42 14.56 2.52
N GLU A 61 5.11 14.40 2.36
CA GLU A 61 4.09 15.05 3.20
C GLU A 61 3.78 14.31 4.51
N LEU A 62 4.41 13.16 4.75
CA LEU A 62 4.24 12.41 6.00
C LEU A 62 5.05 13.06 7.15
N PRO A 63 4.73 12.75 8.42
CA PRO A 63 5.52 13.22 9.55
C PRO A 63 7.01 12.92 9.40
N ALA A 64 7.88 13.84 9.84
CA ALA A 64 9.32 13.79 9.57
C ALA A 64 10.05 12.55 10.14
N ASP A 65 9.49 11.92 11.18
CA ASP A 65 10.13 10.82 11.92
C ASP A 65 9.71 9.43 11.44
N VAL A 66 9.08 9.31 10.25
CA VAL A 66 8.79 8.00 9.67
C VAL A 66 10.10 7.33 9.24
N GLY A 67 10.38 6.14 9.80
CA GLY A 67 11.56 5.34 9.45
C GLY A 67 11.24 4.01 8.76
N ALA A 68 9.96 3.65 8.65
CA ALA A 68 9.54 2.37 8.09
C ALA A 68 8.11 2.42 7.53
N ILE A 69 7.82 1.54 6.57
CA ILE A 69 6.49 1.33 6.00
C ILE A 69 6.12 -0.15 6.00
N ALA A 70 4.84 -0.44 6.29
CA ALA A 70 4.27 -1.76 6.17
C ALA A 70 3.46 -1.89 4.86
N ILE A 71 3.87 -2.78 3.97
CA ILE A 71 3.21 -3.04 2.69
C ILE A 71 2.60 -4.45 2.70
N ARG A 72 1.36 -4.59 2.22
CA ARG A 72 0.75 -5.92 2.14
C ARG A 72 1.52 -6.81 1.18
N LYS A 73 1.82 -8.04 1.61
CA LYS A 73 2.52 -9.06 0.81
C LYS A 73 1.96 -9.15 -0.61
N ARG A 74 2.88 -9.25 -1.57
CA ARG A 74 2.60 -9.33 -3.00
C ARG A 74 2.98 -10.71 -3.54
N PRO A 75 2.23 -11.25 -4.51
CA PRO A 75 2.63 -12.45 -5.23
C PRO A 75 3.72 -12.09 -6.24
N THR A 76 4.54 -13.09 -6.57
CA THR A 76 5.44 -12.98 -7.73
C THR A 76 4.61 -13.02 -9.00
N LEU A 77 4.81 -12.03 -9.87
CA LEU A 77 4.18 -11.95 -11.19
C LEU A 77 5.16 -12.38 -12.28
N PRO A 78 4.67 -12.69 -13.50
CA PRO A 78 5.53 -12.86 -14.67
C PRO A 78 6.52 -11.69 -14.84
N PRO A 79 7.73 -11.92 -15.37
CA PRO A 79 8.78 -10.93 -15.37
C PRO A 79 8.49 -9.73 -16.28
N THR A 80 7.81 -9.93 -17.41
CA THR A 80 7.55 -8.85 -18.37
C THR A 80 6.16 -8.23 -18.24
N LEU A 81 6.02 -6.96 -18.63
CA LEU A 81 4.72 -6.29 -18.69
C LEU A 81 3.79 -6.97 -19.70
N ALA A 82 4.32 -7.39 -20.85
CA ALA A 82 3.54 -8.09 -21.86
C ALA A 82 2.91 -9.37 -21.30
N GLU A 83 3.69 -10.21 -20.61
CA GLU A 83 3.19 -11.43 -19.97
C GLU A 83 2.14 -11.11 -18.90
N ARG A 84 2.37 -10.09 -18.07
CA ARG A 84 1.41 -9.66 -17.03
C ARG A 84 0.08 -9.20 -17.61
N ILE A 85 0.10 -8.55 -18.77
CA ILE A 85 -1.11 -8.08 -19.47
C ILE A 85 -1.87 -9.26 -20.08
N THR A 86 -1.17 -10.21 -20.70
CA THR A 86 -1.82 -11.33 -21.40
C THR A 86 -2.23 -12.49 -20.49
N ASP A 87 -1.58 -12.65 -19.34
CA ASP A 87 -1.91 -13.71 -18.37
C ASP A 87 -3.12 -13.31 -17.52
N TYR A 88 -4.19 -14.12 -17.57
CA TYR A 88 -5.44 -13.83 -16.87
C TYR A 88 -5.27 -13.67 -15.35
N TRP A 89 -4.41 -14.47 -14.74
CA TRP A 89 -4.21 -14.41 -13.31
C TRP A 89 -3.40 -13.16 -12.91
N ALA A 90 -2.40 -12.79 -13.70
CA ALA A 90 -1.52 -11.66 -13.47
C ALA A 90 -2.21 -10.33 -13.75
N GLN A 91 -2.99 -10.19 -14.84
CA GLN A 91 -3.66 -8.92 -15.16
C GLN A 91 -4.57 -8.42 -14.03
N ASN A 92 -5.25 -9.35 -13.35
CA ASN A 92 -6.14 -9.07 -12.22
C ASN A 92 -5.38 -8.63 -10.95
N ARG A 93 -4.05 -8.68 -10.97
CA ARG A 93 -3.17 -8.41 -9.81
C ARG A 93 -2.13 -7.35 -10.07
N ALA A 94 -1.71 -7.20 -11.31
CA ALA A 94 -0.57 -6.38 -11.70
C ALA A 94 -0.73 -4.92 -11.30
N ASP A 95 -1.94 -4.36 -11.37
CA ASP A 95 -2.18 -2.96 -10.98
C ASP A 95 -1.88 -2.71 -9.49
N TRP A 96 -2.48 -3.49 -8.58
CA TRP A 96 -2.24 -3.28 -7.16
C TRP A 96 -0.86 -3.76 -6.70
N VAL A 97 -0.22 -4.70 -7.41
CA VAL A 97 1.18 -5.06 -7.18
C VAL A 97 2.07 -3.87 -7.54
N MET A 98 1.88 -3.29 -8.72
CA MET A 98 2.62 -2.12 -9.20
C MET A 98 2.55 -0.95 -8.23
N TYR A 99 1.35 -0.56 -7.75
CA TYR A 99 1.23 0.56 -6.81
C TYR A 99 1.94 0.31 -5.47
N ARG A 100 1.96 -0.94 -5.01
CA ARG A 100 2.66 -1.30 -3.77
C ARG A 100 4.17 -1.38 -3.96
N ASP A 101 4.63 -1.88 -5.12
CA ASP A 101 6.07 -1.87 -5.48
C ASP A 101 6.58 -0.43 -5.54
N VAL A 102 5.84 0.46 -6.18
CA VAL A 102 6.16 1.88 -6.26
C VAL A 102 6.24 2.55 -4.88
N LEU A 103 5.31 2.23 -3.96
CA LEU A 103 5.38 2.74 -2.57
C LEU A 103 6.60 2.19 -1.81
N ALA A 104 6.92 0.91 -2.00
CA ALA A 104 8.09 0.29 -1.38
C ALA A 104 9.39 0.94 -1.89
N GLU A 105 9.53 1.08 -3.22
CA GLU A 105 10.68 1.73 -3.86
C GLU A 105 10.84 3.19 -3.39
N ALA A 106 9.73 3.93 -3.28
CA ALA A 106 9.75 5.31 -2.78
C ALA A 106 10.18 5.39 -1.31
N ALA A 107 9.81 4.43 -0.48
CA ALA A 107 10.24 4.35 0.92
C ALA A 107 11.73 3.96 1.02
N GLU A 108 12.19 2.96 0.26
CA GLU A 108 13.59 2.54 0.23
C GLU A 108 14.52 3.66 -0.25
N ALA A 109 14.09 4.44 -1.24
CA ALA A 109 14.84 5.62 -1.71
C ALA A 109 15.06 6.69 -0.62
N ARG A 110 14.22 6.70 0.43
CA ARG A 110 14.34 7.57 1.62
C ARG A 110 15.14 6.91 2.75
N GLY A 111 15.64 5.69 2.55
CA GLY A 111 16.30 4.90 3.59
C GLY A 111 15.32 4.28 4.60
N TRP A 112 14.02 4.26 4.30
CA TRP A 112 13.03 3.62 5.18
C TRP A 112 13.07 2.10 5.01
N SER A 113 12.81 1.40 6.11
CA SER A 113 12.66 -0.05 6.08
C SER A 113 11.27 -0.43 5.53
N VAL A 114 11.23 -1.38 4.59
CA VAL A 114 9.97 -1.90 4.04
C VAL A 114 9.68 -3.26 4.68
N HIS A 115 8.54 -3.38 5.33
CA HIS A 115 8.08 -4.61 5.95
C HIS A 115 6.85 -5.14 5.24
N GLU A 116 6.86 -6.43 4.91
CA GLU A 116 5.68 -7.09 4.38
C GLU A 116 4.79 -7.62 5.49
N TYR A 117 3.47 -7.51 5.33
CA TYR A 117 2.51 -8.12 6.23
C TYR A 117 1.51 -9.03 5.51
N ASP A 118 1.04 -10.08 6.20
CA ASP A 118 -0.10 -10.89 5.78
C ASP A 118 -1.39 -10.35 6.40
N ALA A 119 -2.34 -9.95 5.55
CA ALA A 119 -3.64 -9.43 5.98
C ALA A 119 -4.45 -10.39 6.87
N LYS A 120 -4.16 -11.70 6.84
CA LYS A 120 -4.80 -12.72 7.67
C LYS A 120 -4.18 -12.81 9.08
N ALA A 121 -2.89 -12.54 9.20
CA ALA A 121 -2.14 -12.70 10.46
C ALA A 121 -1.93 -11.36 11.21
N VAL A 122 -1.93 -10.24 10.49
CA VAL A 122 -1.51 -8.93 11.01
C VAL A 122 -2.22 -8.47 12.28
N PHE A 123 -3.47 -8.85 12.52
CA PHE A 123 -4.17 -8.48 13.75
C PHE A 123 -3.65 -9.24 14.97
N ALA A 124 -3.34 -10.52 14.81
CA ALA A 124 -2.75 -11.34 15.88
C ALA A 124 -1.31 -10.89 16.16
N GLU A 125 -0.54 -10.60 15.10
CA GLU A 125 0.82 -10.04 15.22
C GLU A 125 0.80 -8.69 15.95
N ALA A 126 -0.16 -7.82 15.63
CA ALA A 126 -0.30 -6.52 16.29
C ALA A 126 -0.73 -6.67 17.76
N ALA A 127 -1.61 -7.63 18.08
CA ALA A 127 -1.97 -7.93 19.47
C ALA A 127 -0.74 -8.37 20.27
N ALA A 128 0.05 -9.29 19.70
CA ALA A 128 1.29 -9.77 20.31
C ALA A 128 2.32 -8.64 20.52
N ALA A 129 2.48 -7.74 19.54
CA ALA A 129 3.36 -6.58 19.67
C ALA A 129 2.98 -5.63 20.82
N LEU A 130 1.68 -5.57 21.17
CA LEU A 130 1.17 -4.78 22.28
C LEU A 130 1.05 -5.56 23.60
N GLY A 131 1.46 -6.84 23.63
CA GLY A 131 1.26 -7.70 24.81
C GLY A 131 -0.21 -7.99 25.13
N LEU A 132 -1.08 -7.96 24.12
CA LEU A 132 -2.52 -8.20 24.24
C LEU A 132 -2.89 -9.60 23.70
N GLU A 133 -3.92 -10.21 24.29
CA GLU A 133 -4.53 -11.43 23.74
C GLU A 133 -5.30 -11.15 22.44
N ASP A 134 -5.96 -9.98 22.35
CA ASP A 134 -6.71 -9.52 21.19
C ASP A 134 -6.63 -7.98 21.05
N ILE A 135 -6.57 -7.49 19.82
CA ILE A 135 -6.43 -6.05 19.50
C ILE A 135 -7.79 -5.36 19.23
N SER A 136 -8.91 -6.08 19.24
CA SER A 136 -10.21 -5.55 18.81
C SER A 136 -10.72 -4.43 19.71
N ALA A 137 -10.52 -4.54 21.03
CA ALA A 137 -10.88 -3.48 21.98
C ALA A 137 -10.07 -2.20 21.71
N ARG A 138 -8.75 -2.32 21.57
CA ARG A 138 -7.85 -1.20 21.23
C ARG A 138 -8.22 -0.55 19.91
N MET A 139 -8.48 -1.34 18.87
CA MET A 139 -8.93 -0.84 17.55
C MET A 139 -10.27 -0.11 17.62
N LYS A 140 -11.18 -0.52 18.51
CA LYS A 140 -12.45 0.16 18.74
C LYS A 140 -12.24 1.50 19.43
N GLU A 141 -11.35 1.58 20.41
CA GLU A 141 -10.99 2.83 21.10
C GLU A 141 -10.32 3.83 20.16
N MET A 142 -9.31 3.39 19.40
CA MET A 142 -8.67 4.22 18.36
C MET A 142 -9.70 4.78 17.37
N GLY A 143 -10.62 3.94 16.90
CA GLY A 143 -11.69 4.36 15.99
C GLY A 143 -12.65 5.39 16.60
N LYS A 144 -12.91 5.34 17.91
CA LYS A 144 -13.72 6.36 18.59
C LYS A 144 -13.01 7.71 18.64
N VAL A 145 -11.70 7.70 18.90
CA VAL A 145 -10.88 8.93 18.97
C VAL A 145 -10.73 9.57 17.59
N LEU A 146 -10.46 8.77 16.55
CA LEU A 146 -10.22 9.25 15.18
C LEU A 146 -11.48 9.60 14.40
N GLY A 147 -12.64 9.09 14.84
CA GLY A 147 -13.90 9.23 14.13
C GLY A 147 -13.96 8.52 12.77
N PRO A 148 -15.13 8.57 12.10
CA PRO A 148 -15.29 8.01 10.77
C PRO A 148 -14.45 8.76 9.73
N PRO A 149 -13.98 8.08 8.66
CA PRO A 149 -14.21 6.67 8.34
C PRO A 149 -13.25 5.69 9.05
N TRP A 150 -13.77 4.65 9.74
CA TRP A 150 -12.97 3.59 10.39
C TRP A 150 -13.22 2.20 9.80
N ARG A 151 -13.05 2.14 8.47
CA ARG A 151 -13.23 0.94 7.64
C ARG A 151 -12.13 -0.10 7.83
N LYS A 152 -12.35 -1.29 7.27
CA LYS A 152 -11.41 -2.44 7.30
C LYS A 152 -9.99 -2.04 6.94
N ASP A 153 -9.79 -1.30 5.85
CA ASP A 153 -8.45 -0.94 5.39
C ASP A 153 -7.69 -0.04 6.37
N HIS A 154 -8.38 0.86 7.10
CA HIS A 154 -7.75 1.67 8.14
C HIS A 154 -7.26 0.81 9.30
N LYS A 155 -8.10 -0.14 9.75
CA LYS A 155 -7.74 -1.07 10.83
C LYS A 155 -6.56 -1.95 10.43
N LEU A 156 -6.55 -2.39 9.18
CA LEU A 156 -5.51 -3.25 8.62
C LEU A 156 -4.18 -2.52 8.49
N ALA A 157 -4.19 -1.27 8.00
CA ALA A 157 -3.02 -0.41 7.95
C ALA A 157 -2.50 -0.06 9.36
N THR A 158 -3.40 0.23 10.30
CA THR A 158 -3.04 0.51 11.70
C THR A 158 -2.38 -0.70 12.35
N ALA A 159 -2.94 -1.89 12.18
CA ALA A 159 -2.36 -3.13 12.72
C ALA A 159 -0.96 -3.37 12.13
N ALA A 160 -0.80 -3.19 10.82
CA ALA A 160 0.49 -3.35 10.16
C ALA A 160 1.54 -2.35 10.68
N ALA A 161 1.14 -1.09 10.89
CA ALA A 161 2.03 -0.07 11.45
C ALA A 161 2.45 -0.39 12.89
N ILE A 162 1.55 -0.89 13.74
CA ILE A 162 1.86 -1.33 15.11
C ILE A 162 2.90 -2.47 15.10
N VAL A 163 2.72 -3.47 14.21
CA VAL A 163 3.67 -4.59 14.07
C VAL A 163 5.07 -4.09 13.67
N VAL A 164 5.15 -3.06 12.83
CA VAL A 164 6.43 -2.48 12.41
C VAL A 164 7.06 -1.63 13.51
N GLN A 165 6.26 -0.86 14.24
CA GLN A 165 6.75 -0.02 15.33
C GLN A 165 7.35 -0.84 16.49
N GLY A 166 6.80 -2.03 16.78
CA GLY A 166 7.28 -2.90 17.85
C GLY A 166 8.56 -3.69 17.53
N ARG A 167 9.24 -3.41 16.41
CA ARG A 167 10.45 -4.12 15.97
C ARG A 167 11.74 -3.39 16.31
#